data_AF-A0A7D7Z677-F1
#
_entry.id   AF-A0A7D7Z677-F1
#
_cell.length_a   1.000
_cell.length_b   1.000
_cell.length_c   1.000
_cell.angle_alpha   90.00
_cell.angle_beta   90.00
_cell.angle_gamma   90.00
#
_symmetry.space_group_name_H-M   'P 1'
#
loop_
_entity.id
_entity.type
_entity.pdbx_description
1 polymer ?
#
loop_
_entity_poly.entity_id
_entity_poly.type
_entity_poly.pdbx_seq_one_letter_code
_entity_poly.pdbx_strand_id
1 'polypeptide(L)'
;MRKEFVIKRIDASPDGAPYVIVSLTSSKDLQGGKSNPSQFDPSKMMMDPSKMGDMVKDLNKMLSGAGGMMSGGGTSLKIDMHEYKEMSLSVGDKVYLELTKDENTGV
;
A
#
# COMPACT_ATOMS: atom_id res chain seq x y z
N MET A 1 -13.44 -8.13 -13.34
CA MET A 1 -13.40 -6.66 -13.13
C MET A 1 -12.01 -6.15 -13.42
N ARG A 2 -11.85 -5.07 -14.22
CA ARG A 2 -10.54 -4.54 -14.63
C ARG A 2 -10.31 -3.15 -14.04
N LYS A 3 -9.14 -2.91 -13.44
CA LYS A 3 -8.74 -1.62 -12.85
C LYS A 3 -7.36 -1.19 -13.35
N GLU A 4 -7.17 0.12 -13.52
CA GLU A 4 -5.89 0.72 -13.95
C GLU A 4 -5.06 1.14 -12.74
N PHE A 5 -3.75 0.85 -12.80
CA PHE A 5 -2.76 1.22 -11.80
C PHE A 5 -1.47 1.71 -12.45
N VAL A 6 -0.63 2.36 -11.66
CA VAL A 6 0.76 2.71 -12.01
C VAL A 6 1.69 2.01 -11.03
N ILE A 7 2.79 1.44 -11.52
CA ILE A 7 3.83 0.85 -10.67
C ILE A 7 4.58 1.98 -9.95
N LYS A 8 4.48 1.99 -8.62
CA LYS A 8 5.14 2.97 -7.76
C LYS A 8 6.52 2.50 -7.32
N ARG A 9 6.67 1.20 -7.03
CA ARG A 9 7.91 0.62 -6.50
C ARG A 9 7.97 -0.87 -6.81
N ILE A 10 9.18 -1.37 -7.03
CA ILE A 10 9.49 -2.79 -7.16
C ILE A 10 10.63 -3.08 -6.18
N ASP A 11 10.40 -4.01 -5.26
CA ASP A 11 11.37 -4.42 -4.26
C ASP A 11 11.78 -5.87 -4.47
N ALA A 12 13.07 -6.16 -4.33
CA ALA A 12 13.56 -7.53 -4.24
C ALA A 12 13.09 -8.17 -2.92
N SER A 13 12.98 -9.50 -2.90
CA SER A 13 12.57 -10.19 -1.69
C SER A 13 13.51 -9.89 -0.50
N PRO A 14 12.98 -9.55 0.68
CA PRO A 14 13.79 -9.28 1.87
C PRO A 14 14.46 -10.56 2.41
N ASP A 15 13.93 -11.73 2.08
CA ASP A 15 14.44 -13.05 2.49
C ASP A 15 15.37 -13.69 1.43
N GLY A 16 15.63 -13.00 0.31
CA GLY A 16 16.47 -13.52 -0.78
C GLY A 16 15.81 -14.59 -1.66
N ALA A 17 14.55 -14.95 -1.41
CA ALA A 17 13.79 -15.85 -2.27
C ALA A 17 13.56 -15.22 -3.66
N PRO A 18 13.32 -16.04 -4.70
CA PRO A 18 13.23 -15.58 -6.09
C PRO A 18 11.87 -14.92 -6.40
N TYR A 19 11.47 -13.92 -5.62
CA TYR A 19 10.29 -13.10 -5.90
C TYR A 19 10.58 -11.62 -5.74
N VAL A 20 9.71 -10.79 -6.33
CA VAL A 20 9.67 -9.35 -6.14
C VAL A 20 8.33 -8.93 -5.56
N ILE A 21 8.33 -7.79 -4.86
CA ILE A 21 7.13 -7.13 -4.34
C ILE A 21 6.89 -5.90 -5.20
N VAL A 22 5.80 -5.91 -5.96
CA VAL A 22 5.38 -4.78 -6.80
C VAL A 22 4.31 -3.98 -6.09
N SER A 23 4.58 -2.71 -5.83
CA SER A 23 3.64 -1.77 -5.23
C SER A 23 2.97 -0.93 -6.31
N LEU A 24 1.64 -0.99 -6.35
CA LEU A 24 0.77 -0.32 -7.31
C LEU A 24 0.02 0.82 -6.65
N THR A 25 -0.18 1.90 -7.38
CA THR A 25 -1.04 3.02 -6.96
C THR A 25 -2.08 3.30 -8.03
N SER A 26 -3.30 3.66 -7.64
CA SER A 26 -4.34 3.96 -8.63
C SER A 26 -4.13 5.36 -9.20
N SER A 27 -4.50 5.56 -10.46
CA SER A 27 -4.44 6.88 -11.11
C SER A 27 -5.27 7.96 -10.39
N LYS A 28 -6.25 7.54 -9.56
CA LYS A 28 -7.09 8.42 -8.75
C LYS A 28 -6.38 8.91 -7.49
N ASP A 29 -5.53 8.06 -6.89
CA ASP A 29 -4.76 8.40 -5.68
C ASP A 29 -3.54 9.27 -6.00
N LEU A 30 -3.10 9.30 -7.27
CA LEU A 30 -2.02 10.17 -7.74
C LEU A 30 -2.44 11.64 -7.91
N GLN A 31 -3.68 11.91 -8.32
CA GLN A 31 -4.21 13.28 -8.49
C GLN A 31 -4.82 13.83 -7.21
N GLY A 32 -5.29 12.93 -6.33
CA GLY A 32 -5.74 13.27 -5.00
C GLY A 32 -4.59 13.23 -4.02
N GLY A 33 -3.84 14.32 -3.89
CA GLY A 33 -3.19 14.69 -2.62
C GLY A 33 -4.23 14.97 -1.52
N LYS A 34 -5.28 14.15 -1.42
CA LYS A 34 -6.24 14.15 -0.34
C LYS A 34 -5.57 13.38 0.77
N SER A 35 -4.88 14.15 1.61
CA SER A 35 -4.98 14.01 3.05
C SER A 35 -5.89 12.86 3.44
N ASN A 36 -5.27 11.76 3.86
CA ASN A 36 -5.90 10.84 4.78
C ASN A 36 -6.63 11.71 5.83
N PRO A 37 -7.91 11.46 6.19
CA PRO A 37 -8.58 12.20 7.25
C PRO A 37 -8.04 11.80 8.63
N SER A 38 -6.73 11.63 8.76
CA SER A 38 -6.03 11.95 9.99
C SER A 38 -5.53 13.37 9.81
N GLN A 39 -6.43 14.34 10.02
CA GLN A 39 -6.05 15.70 10.39
C GLN A 39 -5.27 15.60 11.70
N PHE A 40 -4.01 15.19 11.61
CA PHE A 40 -3.05 15.46 12.64
C PHE A 40 -2.50 16.85 12.34
N ASP A 41 -3.29 17.85 12.75
CA ASP A 41 -2.87 19.23 12.81
C ASP A 41 -1.99 19.39 14.06
N PRO A 42 -0.65 19.47 13.92
CA PRO A 42 0.25 19.57 15.07
C PRO A 42 0.00 20.87 15.86
N SER A 43 -0.63 21.86 15.23
CA SER A 43 -0.98 23.16 15.82
C SER A 43 -2.08 23.06 16.87
N LYS A 44 -2.93 22.01 16.82
CA LYS A 44 -3.89 21.68 17.89
C LYS A 44 -3.32 20.82 19.01
N MET A 45 -2.09 20.33 18.84
CA MET A 45 -1.46 19.36 19.75
C MET A 45 -0.76 20.01 20.96
N MET A 46 -0.57 21.33 20.94
CA MET A 46 0.25 22.04 21.92
C MET A 46 -0.52 22.59 23.13
N MET A 47 -1.83 22.30 23.26
CA MET A 47 -2.68 22.90 24.29
C MET A 47 -2.97 21.98 25.51
N ASP A 48 -2.67 20.69 25.48
CA ASP A 48 -2.98 19.81 26.63
C ASP A 48 -1.97 18.64 26.78
N PRO A 49 -1.04 18.71 27.75
CA PRO A 49 -0.07 17.64 28.03
C PRO A 49 -0.71 16.33 28.54
N SER A 50 -1.95 16.38 29.04
CA SER A 50 -2.64 15.22 29.63
C SER A 50 -3.10 14.21 28.57
N LYS A 51 -3.33 14.68 27.33
CA LYS A 51 -3.76 13.82 26.21
C LYS A 51 -2.61 13.23 25.41
N MET A 52 -1.37 13.63 25.68
CA MET A 52 -0.19 13.14 24.98
C MET A 52 0.15 11.69 25.35
N GLY A 53 -0.03 11.30 26.62
CA GLY A 53 0.29 9.96 27.12
C GLY A 53 -0.60 8.85 26.55
N ASP A 54 -1.90 9.10 26.43
CA ASP A 54 -2.84 8.16 25.83
C ASP A 54 -2.73 8.14 24.31
N MET A 55 -2.43 9.29 23.68
CA MET A 55 -2.24 9.36 22.24
C MET A 55 -0.96 8.67 21.78
N VAL A 56 0.13 8.64 22.56
CA VAL A 56 1.34 7.88 22.20
C VAL A 56 1.08 6.37 22.26
N LYS A 57 0.22 5.91 23.18
CA LYS A 57 -0.18 4.50 23.25
C LYS A 57 -1.13 4.13 22.10
N ASP A 58 -2.08 5.00 21.77
CA ASP A 58 -2.97 4.79 20.63
C ASP A 58 -2.24 4.95 19.30
N LEU A 59 -1.25 5.84 19.20
CA LEU A 59 -0.33 5.94 18.08
C LEU A 59 0.50 4.67 17.95
N ASN A 60 1.07 4.15 19.04
CA ASN A 60 1.86 2.92 18.98
C ASN A 60 0.98 1.71 18.64
N LYS A 61 -0.26 1.62 19.15
CA LYS A 61 -1.23 0.57 18.77
C LYS A 61 -1.73 0.71 17.33
N MET A 62 -1.95 1.94 16.86
CA MET A 62 -2.36 2.21 15.48
C MET A 62 -1.21 1.96 14.51
N LEU A 63 0.02 2.32 14.87
CA LEU A 63 1.24 2.09 14.10
C LEU A 63 1.63 0.60 14.10
N SER A 64 1.50 -0.08 15.24
CA SER A 64 1.80 -1.51 15.37
C SER A 64 0.70 -2.40 14.80
N GLY A 65 -0.56 -1.96 14.85
CA GLY A 65 -1.71 -2.64 14.24
C GLY A 65 -1.88 -2.36 12.75
N ALA A 66 -1.34 -1.24 12.25
CA ALA A 66 -1.31 -0.85 10.85
C ALA A 66 0.09 -0.95 10.21
N GLY A 67 1.00 -1.72 10.83
CA GLY A 67 2.39 -1.90 10.39
C GLY A 67 2.56 -2.56 9.01
N GLY A 68 1.48 -3.05 8.39
CA GLY A 68 1.46 -3.53 7.01
C GLY A 68 0.70 -2.63 6.02
N MET A 69 0.00 -1.59 6.50
CA MET A 69 -0.99 -0.85 5.71
C MET A 69 -0.79 0.68 5.74
N MET A 70 0.11 1.19 6.59
CA MET A 70 0.48 2.62 6.65
C MET A 70 1.54 3.06 5.62
N SER A 71 1.90 2.22 4.66
CA SER A 71 2.60 2.65 3.44
C SER A 71 1.58 2.99 2.35
N GLY A 72 0.89 4.12 2.53
CA GLY A 72 0.11 4.83 1.51
C GLY A 72 -0.66 3.99 0.47
N GLY A 73 -1.87 3.55 0.82
CA GLY A 73 -2.99 3.38 -0.11
C GLY A 73 -2.74 2.60 -1.42
N GLY A 74 -1.78 1.69 -1.44
CA GLY A 74 -1.38 0.97 -2.65
C GLY A 74 -1.64 -0.53 -2.56
N THR A 75 -2.02 -1.14 -3.69
CA THR A 75 -2.09 -2.60 -3.82
C THR A 75 -0.67 -3.13 -3.96
N SER A 76 -0.27 -4.15 -3.20
CA SER A 76 1.02 -4.84 -3.41
C SER A 76 0.79 -6.26 -3.93
N LEU A 77 1.64 -6.69 -4.85
CA LEU A 77 1.62 -8.03 -5.44
C LEU A 77 2.98 -8.69 -5.26
N LYS A 78 2.97 -9.95 -4.83
CA LYS A 78 4.14 -10.81 -4.89
C LYS A 78 4.15 -11.49 -6.25
N ILE A 79 5.26 -11.37 -6.97
CA ILE A 79 5.43 -11.90 -8.33
C ILE A 79 6.73 -12.69 -8.37
N ASP A 80 6.70 -13.87 -8.98
CA ASP A 80 7.92 -14.66 -9.14
C ASP A 80 8.94 -13.94 -10.05
N MET A 81 10.23 -14.16 -9.79
CA MET A 81 11.30 -13.51 -10.55
C MET A 81 11.29 -13.88 -12.04
N HIS A 82 10.79 -15.06 -12.41
CA HIS A 82 10.61 -15.46 -13.80
C HIS A 82 9.50 -14.65 -14.46
N GLU A 83 8.31 -14.62 -13.86
CA GLU A 83 7.15 -13.87 -14.36
C GLU A 83 7.46 -12.38 -14.47
N TYR A 84 8.13 -11.81 -13.46
CA TYR A 84 8.56 -10.41 -13.48
C TYR A 84 9.44 -10.08 -14.70
N LYS A 85 10.39 -10.96 -15.03
CA LYS A 85 11.27 -10.80 -16.20
C LYS A 85 10.52 -10.93 -17.51
N GLU A 86 9.60 -11.87 -17.62
CA GLU A 86 8.77 -12.05 -18.82
C GLU A 86 7.87 -10.85 -19.07
N MET A 87 7.27 -10.29 -18.02
CA MET A 87 6.39 -9.13 -18.11
C MET A 87 7.16 -7.81 -18.35
N SER A 88 8.47 -7.78 -18.12
CA SER A 88 9.33 -6.60 -18.32
C SER A 88 8.83 -5.34 -17.60
N LEU A 89 8.27 -5.50 -16.40
CA LEU A 89 7.66 -4.43 -15.63
C LEU A 89 8.70 -3.43 -15.10
N SER A 90 8.39 -2.14 -15.19
CA SER A 90 9.23 -1.04 -14.69
C SER A 90 8.44 -0.07 -13.81
N VAL A 91 9.15 0.65 -12.94
CA VAL A 91 8.55 1.73 -12.14
C VAL A 91 8.06 2.85 -13.08
N GLY A 92 6.82 3.28 -12.89
CA GLY A 92 6.14 4.25 -13.76
C GLY A 92 5.24 3.62 -14.82
N ASP A 93 5.33 2.31 -15.04
CA ASP A 93 4.49 1.63 -16.02
C ASP A 93 3.03 1.65 -15.59
N LYS A 94 2.16 1.91 -16.56
CA LYS A 94 0.72 1.77 -16.42
C LYS A 94 0.34 0.32 -16.66
N VAL A 95 -0.29 -0.29 -15.67
CA VAL A 95 -0.72 -1.69 -15.69
C VAL A 95 -2.21 -1.82 -15.44
N TYR A 96 -2.79 -2.91 -15.92
CA TYR A 96 -4.18 -3.25 -15.66
C TYR A 96 -4.23 -4.53 -14.84
N LEU A 97 -5.01 -4.49 -13.76
CA LEU A 97 -5.25 -5.65 -12.92
C LEU A 97 -6.68 -6.12 -13.14
N GLU A 98 -6.80 -7.38 -13.56
CA GLU A 98 -8.08 -8.04 -13.77
C GLU A 98 -8.28 -9.11 -12.69
N LEU A 99 -9.35 -8.95 -11.91
CA LEU A 99 -9.80 -10.00 -10.99
C LEU A 99 -11.10 -10.59 -11.51
N THR A 100 -11.13 -11.90 -11.63
CA THR A 100 -12.33 -12.65 -11.98
C THR A 100 -12.59 -13.65 -10.87
N LYS A 101 -13.84 -13.68 -10.40
CA LYS A 101 -14.29 -14.71 -9.47
C LYS A 101 -14.49 -15.98 -10.29
N ASP A 102 -13.89 -17.08 -9.85
CA ASP A 102 -14.22 -18.38 -10.40
C ASP A 102 -15.61 -18.79 -9.87
N GLU A 103 -16.55 -18.99 -10.78
CA GLU A 103 -17.92 -19.38 -10.44
C GLU A 103 -18.07 -20.91 -10.31
N ASN A 104 -17.02 -21.68 -10.63
CA ASN A 104 -16.98 -23.14 -10.48
C ASN A 104 -16.43 -23.61 -9.13
N THR A 105 -16.33 -22.72 -8.14
CA THR A 105 -15.95 -23.11 -6.76
C THR A 105 -17.14 -23.78 -6.06
N GLY A 106 -17.45 -25.01 -6.46
CA GLY A 106 -18.14 -25.97 -5.62
C GLY A 106 -17.15 -26.48 -4.58
N VAL A 107 -17.07 -25.79 -3.44
CA VAL A 107 -16.56 -26.38 -2.19
C VAL A 107 -17.74 -26.99 -1.46
#